data_AF-A0A839QJL3-F1
#
_entry.id   AF-A0A839QJL3-F1
#
_cell.length_a   1.000
_cell.length_b   1.000
_cell.length_c   1.000
_cell.angle_alpha   90.00
_cell.angle_beta   90.00
_cell.angle_gamma   90.00
#
_symmetry.space_group_name_H-M   'P 1'
#
loop_
_entity.id
_entity.type
_entity.pdbx_description
1 polymer ?
#
loop_
_entity_poly.entity_id
_entity_poly.type
_entity_poly.pdbx_seq_one_letter_code
_entity_poly.pdbx_strand_id
1 'polypeptide(L)' 'AGGETNIDDLAFACPADHRLLDTTGWTTAKNRSNQTEWIPPPDLDWGQRRTNSYHHPERYLLDGDDDP' A
#
# COMPACT_ATOMS: atom_id res chain seq x y z
N ALA A 1 12.72 2.56 22.80
CA ALA A 1 11.38 1.99 23.05
C ALA A 1 11.13 0.96 21.96
N GLY A 2 10.60 -0.22 22.31
CA GLY A 2 10.37 -1.32 21.37
C GLY A 2 9.22 -1.01 20.42
N GLY A 3 9.35 -1.38 19.15
CA GLY A 3 8.29 -1.24 18.15
C GLY A 3 7.13 -2.18 18.45
N GLU A 4 5.90 -1.69 18.26
CA GLU A 4 4.71 -2.53 18.37
C GLU A 4 4.61 -3.44 17.13
N THR A 5 4.56 -4.75 17.35
CA THR A 5 4.38 -5.74 16.27
C THR A 5 2.90 -5.99 16.04
N ASN A 6 2.12 -4.95 15.73
CA ASN A 6 0.71 -5.09 15.38
C ASN A 6 0.58 -5.46 13.90
N ILE A 7 0.06 -6.65 13.60
CA ILE A 7 -0.06 -7.12 12.21
C ILE A 7 -1.00 -6.25 11.35
N ASP A 8 -1.97 -5.59 11.98
CA ASP A 8 -2.92 -4.72 11.31
C ASP A 8 -2.27 -3.38 10.88
N ASP A 9 -1.18 -3.00 11.54
CA ASP A 9 -0.43 -1.76 11.27
C ASP A 9 0.88 -2.02 10.51
N LEU A 10 1.18 -3.29 10.20
CA LEU A 10 2.41 -3.69 9.51
C LEU A 10 2.18 -4.02 8.03
N ALA A 11 3.08 -3.52 7.20
CA ALA A 11 3.20 -3.91 5.79
C ALA A 11 4.66 -4.25 5.47
N PHE A 12 4.88 -5.35 4.75
CA PHE A 12 6.21 -5.69 4.26
C PHE A 12 6.59 -4.82 3.06
N ALA A 13 7.80 -4.27 3.10
CA ALA A 13 8.38 -3.47 2.03
C ALA A 13 9.81 -3.94 1.74
N CYS A 14 10.28 -3.74 0.51
CA CYS A 14 11.68 -3.96 0.19
C CYS A 14 12.57 -2.87 0.83
N PRO A 15 13.89 -3.07 0.96
CA PRO A 15 14.76 -2.08 1.61
C PRO A 15 14.76 -0.69 0.95
N ALA A 16 14.53 -0.60 -0.37
CA ALA A 16 14.45 0.69 -1.06
C ALA A 16 13.17 1.44 -0.69
N ASP A 17 12.02 0.77 -0.75
CA ASP A 17 10.72 1.37 -0.46
C ASP A 17 10.57 1.69 1.03
N HIS A 18 11.12 0.86 1.92
CA HIS A 18 11.10 1.13 3.36
C HIS A 18 11.77 2.47 3.70
N ARG A 19 12.89 2.80 3.04
CA ARG A 19 13.59 4.08 3.26
C ARG A 19 12.77 5.30 2.84
N LEU A 20 11.81 5.15 1.93
CA LEU A 20 10.93 6.25 1.54
C LEU A 20 10.05 6.70 2.71
N LEU A 21 9.64 5.77 3.57
CA LEU A 21 8.81 6.08 4.74
C LEU A 21 9.53 7.01 5.72
N ASP A 22 10.84 6.82 5.90
CA ASP A 22 11.63 7.61 6.85
C ASP A 22 12.04 8.99 6.31
N THR A 23 12.23 9.12 4.99
CA THR A 23 12.98 10.25 4.42
C THR A 23 12.19 11.14 3.46
N THR A 24 11.02 10.71 3.00
CA THR A 24 10.33 11.38 1.88
C THR A 24 8.87 11.71 2.12
N GLY A 25 8.35 11.47 3.33
CA GLY A 25 6.96 11.79 3.70
C GLY A 25 5.91 10.83 3.13
N TRP A 26 6.35 9.73 2.52
CA TRP A 26 5.46 8.63 2.17
C TRP A 26 5.00 7.91 3.43
N THR A 27 3.76 7.45 3.43
CA THR A 27 3.20 6.64 4.50
C THR A 27 2.46 5.44 3.94
N THR A 28 2.22 4.43 4.77
CA THR A 28 1.44 3.25 4.40
C THR A 28 0.26 3.07 5.35
N ALA A 29 -0.83 2.51 4.81
CA ALA A 29 -2.01 2.15 5.60
C ALA A 29 -2.62 0.86 5.07
N LYS A 30 -3.26 0.08 5.95
CA LYS A 30 -4.08 -1.07 5.54
C LYS A 30 -5.52 -0.60 5.33
N ASN A 31 -6.07 -0.85 4.14
CA ASN A 31 -7.44 -0.48 3.82
C ASN A 31 -8.45 -1.57 4.25
N ARG A 32 -9.75 -1.28 4.09
CA ARG A 32 -10.85 -2.20 4.47
C ARG A 32 -10.85 -3.53 3.71
N SER A 33 -10.19 -3.58 2.55
CA SER A 33 -10.00 -4.79 1.75
C SER A 33 -8.70 -5.52 2.08
N ASN A 34 -8.07 -5.19 3.22
CA ASN A 34 -6.81 -5.76 3.70
C ASN A 34 -5.61 -5.54 2.74
N GLN A 35 -5.67 -4.51 1.89
CA GLN A 35 -4.59 -4.14 0.99
C GLN A 35 -3.73 -3.03 1.61
N THR A 36 -2.43 -3.06 1.32
CA THR A 36 -1.51 -1.98 1.68
C THR A 36 -1.62 -0.85 0.66
N GLU A 37 -1.97 0.33 1.14
CA GLU A 37 -1.96 1.59 0.40
C GLU A 37 -0.66 2.34 0.66
N TRP A 38 -0.05 2.85 -0.41
CA TRP A 38 1.06 3.79 -0.38
C TRP A 38 0.51 5.20 -0.58
N ILE A 39 0.64 6.03 0.44
CA ILE A 39 0.12 7.38 0.48
C ILE A 39 1.29 8.33 0.21
N PRO A 40 1.23 9.11 -0.88
CA PRO A 40 2.28 10.06 -1.22
C PRO A 40 2.30 11.28 -0.29
N PRO A 41 3.40 12.05 -0.25
CA PRO A 41 3.37 13.41 0.29
C PRO A 41 2.40 14.29 -0.52
N PRO A 42 1.84 15.38 0.06
CA PRO A 42 0.79 16.19 -0.56
C PRO A 42 1.12 16.71 -1.96
N ASP A 43 2.37 17.11 -2.20
CA ASP A 43 2.84 17.63 -3.50
C ASP A 43 2.85 16.57 -4.61
N LEU A 44 2.72 15.29 -4.24
CA LEU A 44 2.66 14.15 -5.14
C LEU A 44 1.30 13.42 -5.09
N ASP A 45 0.29 13.95 -4.38
CA ASP A 45 -1.05 13.37 -4.35
C ASP A 45 -1.92 13.89 -5.49
N TRP A 46 -1.79 13.27 -6.66
CA TRP A 46 -2.53 13.61 -7.88
C TRP A 46 -3.73 12.68 -8.12
N GLY A 47 -4.14 11.90 -7.12
CA GLY A 47 -5.23 10.93 -7.24
C GLY A 47 -4.85 9.61 -7.92
N GLN A 48 -3.55 9.31 -8.02
CA GLN A 48 -3.08 8.00 -8.49
C GLN A 48 -3.54 6.85 -7.59
N ARG A 49 -3.56 5.63 -8.13
CA ARG A 49 -3.86 4.42 -7.36
C ARG A 49 -2.84 4.23 -6.24
N ARG A 50 -3.33 3.98 -5.03
CA ARG A 50 -2.51 3.78 -3.83
C ARG A 50 -2.04 2.34 -3.63
N THR A 51 -2.65 1.39 -4.33
CA THR A 51 -2.31 -0.04 -4.23
C THR A 51 -1.45 -0.48 -5.41
N ASN A 52 -0.37 -1.22 -5.14
CA ASN A 52 0.42 -1.87 -6.19
C ASN A 52 -0.30 -3.13 -6.70
N SER A 53 -0.52 -3.22 -8.01
CA SER A 53 -1.09 -4.41 -8.66
C SER A 53 -0.07 -5.19 -9.51
N TYR A 54 1.18 -4.72 -9.63
CA TYR A 54 2.22 -5.37 -10.43
C TYR A 54 2.48 -6.82 -10.00
N HIS A 55 2.48 -7.07 -8.69
CA HIS A 55 2.64 -8.41 -8.10
C HIS A 55 1.32 -9.16 -7.89
N HIS A 56 0.21 -8.62 -8.41
CA HIS A 56 -1.13 -9.17 -8.24
C HIS A 56 -1.81 -9.38 -9.60
N PRO A 57 -1.22 -10.21 -10.50
CA PRO A 57 -1.80 -10.47 -11.81
C PRO A 57 -3.23 -11.01 -11.73
N GLU A 58 -3.60 -11.72 -10.66
CA GLU A 58 -4.95 -12.20 -10.38
C GLU A 58 -6.02 -11.10 -10.40
N ARG A 59 -5.64 -9.84 -10.12
CA ARG A 59 -6.57 -8.69 -10.15
C ARG A 59 -6.95 -8.25 -11.56
N TYR A 60 -6.27 -8.76 -12.58
CA TYR A 60 -6.52 -8.44 -13.99
C TYR A 60 -7.05 -9.65 -14.78
N LEU A 61 -7.02 -10.84 -14.18
CA LEU A 61 -7.32 -12.11 -14.85
C LEU A 61 -8.70 -12.67 -14.50
N LEU A 62 -9.41 -12.05 -13.56
CA LEU A 62 -10.81 -12.36 -13.30
C LEU A 62 -11.66 -11.46 -14.20
N ASP A 63 -12.39 -12.07 -15.13
CA ASP A 63 -13.53 -11.42 -15.78
C ASP A 63 -14.43 -10.88 -14.67
N GLY A 64 -14.90 -9.65 -14.81
CA GLY A 64 -15.62 -8.95 -13.76
C GLY A 64 -16.67 -9.84 -13.12
N ASP A 65 -16.39 -10.29 -11.89
CA ASP A 65 -17.44 -10.53 -10.91
C ASP A 65 -17.99 -9.14 -10.56
N ASP A 66 -18.72 -8.58 -11.53
CA ASP A 66 -19.89 -7.75 -11.28
C ASP A 66 -20.80 -8.61 -10.40
N ASP A 67 -20.54 -8.58 -9.09
CA ASP A 67 -21.50 -8.97 -8.07
C ASP A 67 -22.70 -7.99 -8.22
N PRO A 68 -23.94 -8.47 -8.31
CA PRO A 68 -25.11 -7.66 -8.71
C PRO A 68 -25.44 -6.48 -7.78
#